data_AF-A0AAV0Y8C8-F1
#
_entry.id   AF-A0AAV0Y8C8-F1
#
_cell.length_a   1.000
_cell.length_b   1.000
_cell.length_c   1.000
_cell.angle_alpha   90.00
_cell.angle_beta   90.00
_cell.angle_gamma   90.00
#
_symmetry.space_group_name_H-M   'P 1'
#
loop_
_entity.id
_entity.type
_entity.pdbx_description
1 polymer ?
#
loop_
_entity_poly.entity_id
_entity_poly.type
_entity_poly.pdbx_seq_one_letter_code
_entity_poly.pdbx_strand_id
1 'polypeptide(L)'
;MEWNNELTLEFLEAYEKHPVLWNSLYPGHKNKNTLQDAWTEVANELSVTMPVVALKKKKESLMSTYRTLRKKIVDSETTGSGSQDVYYPSWFAYNAIDRFIRVQNTKIPSLNSEVSLIDNYLVYFIILIKNSSLQIFNLNLNAKLTK
;
A
#
# COMPACT_ATOMS: atom_id res chain seq x y z
N MET A 1 9.37 8.02 -22.62
CA MET A 1 9.88 8.48 -21.31
C MET A 1 10.35 7.27 -20.54
N GLU A 2 11.54 7.36 -19.95
CA GLU A 2 12.16 6.26 -19.21
C GLU A 2 11.83 6.40 -17.72
N TRP A 3 11.54 5.28 -17.06
CA TRP A 3 11.27 5.27 -15.62
C TRP A 3 12.58 5.03 -14.86
N ASN A 4 13.06 6.03 -14.12
CA ASN A 4 14.16 5.85 -13.17
C ASN A 4 13.62 5.42 -11.79
N ASN A 5 14.54 5.17 -10.84
CA ASN A 5 14.18 4.68 -9.51
C ASN A 5 13.45 5.77 -8.70
N GLU A 6 13.91 7.01 -8.81
CA GLU A 6 13.36 8.17 -8.10
C GLU A 6 11.90 8.42 -8.51
N LEU A 7 11.63 8.51 -9.81
CA LEU A 7 10.28 8.66 -10.36
C LEU A 7 9.40 7.44 -10.05
N THR A 8 9.98 6.25 -9.98
CA THR A 8 9.25 5.05 -9.59
C THR A 8 8.81 5.12 -8.12
N LEU A 9 9.67 5.61 -7.23
CA LEU A 9 9.35 5.80 -5.82
C LEU A 9 8.33 6.93 -5.61
N GLU A 10 8.50 8.06 -6.30
CA GLU A 10 7.53 9.16 -6.32
C GLU A 10 6.15 8.67 -6.77
N PHE A 11 6.10 7.88 -7.84
CA PHE A 11 4.87 7.24 -8.29
C PHE A 11 4.24 6.33 -7.24
N LEU A 12 5.04 5.54 -6.52
CA LEU A 12 4.53 4.65 -5.48
C LEU A 12 4.00 5.44 -4.27
N GLU A 13 4.61 6.55 -3.91
CA GLU A 13 4.12 7.46 -2.86
C GLU A 13 2.78 8.09 -3.24
N ALA A 14 2.67 8.64 -4.45
CA ALA A 14 1.40 9.15 -4.96
C ALA A 14 0.34 8.04 -5.03
N TYR A 15 0.69 6.86 -5.53
CA TYR A 15 -0.23 5.73 -5.65
C TYR A 15 -0.74 5.24 -4.30
N GLU A 16 0.11 5.18 -3.28
CA GLU A 16 -0.28 4.77 -1.92
C GLU A 16 -1.33 5.70 -1.31
N LYS A 17 -1.19 7.03 -1.50
CA LYS A 17 -2.15 8.03 -0.99
C LYS A 17 -3.57 7.85 -1.53
N HIS A 18 -3.74 7.14 -2.64
CA HIS A 18 -5.03 6.92 -3.30
C HIS A 18 -5.52 5.47 -3.09
N PRO A 19 -6.06 5.12 -1.91
CA PRO A 19 -6.49 3.77 -1.58
C PRO A 19 -7.54 3.22 -2.54
N VAL A 20 -8.35 4.06 -3.17
CA VAL A 20 -9.31 3.64 -4.21
C VAL A 20 -8.64 2.84 -5.35
N LEU A 21 -7.35 3.08 -5.62
CA LEU A 21 -6.62 2.43 -6.71
C LEU A 21 -6.06 1.04 -6.36
N TRP A 22 -5.86 0.73 -5.07
CA TRP A 22 -5.15 -0.48 -4.64
C TRP A 22 -5.85 -1.27 -3.53
N ASN A 23 -6.72 -0.65 -2.76
CA ASN A 23 -7.49 -1.28 -1.69
C ASN A 23 -8.86 -1.71 -2.24
N SER A 24 -9.06 -3.02 -2.35
CA SER A 24 -10.32 -3.61 -2.84
C SER A 24 -11.51 -3.39 -1.91
N LEU A 25 -11.25 -3.10 -0.63
CA LEU A 25 -12.23 -2.79 0.39
C LEU A 25 -12.58 -1.29 0.44
N TYR A 26 -11.87 -0.44 -0.30
CA TYR A 26 -12.12 1.00 -0.28
C TYR A 26 -13.45 1.35 -0.99
N PRO A 27 -14.33 2.16 -0.37
CA PRO A 27 -15.56 2.63 -1.01
C PRO A 27 -15.24 3.32 -2.34
N GLY A 28 -15.85 2.87 -3.44
CA GLY A 28 -15.57 3.41 -4.77
C GLY A 28 -14.46 2.72 -5.55
N HIS A 29 -13.80 1.68 -5.02
CA HIS A 29 -12.85 0.86 -5.80
C HIS A 29 -13.49 0.23 -7.05
N LYS A 30 -14.80 -0.05 -7.02
CA LYS A 30 -15.56 -0.58 -8.17
C LYS A 30 -16.11 0.51 -9.09
N ASN A 31 -16.08 1.77 -8.67
CA ASN A 31 -16.61 2.88 -9.46
C ASN A 31 -15.53 3.38 -10.42
N LYS A 32 -15.87 3.36 -11.72
CA LYS A 32 -14.96 3.72 -12.81
C LYS A 32 -14.57 5.20 -12.80
N ASN A 33 -15.50 6.07 -12.41
CA ASN A 33 -15.27 7.52 -12.40
C ASN A 33 -14.29 7.87 -11.28
N THR A 34 -14.54 7.39 -10.07
CA THR A 34 -13.63 7.59 -8.93
C THR A 34 -12.23 7.01 -9.17
N LEU A 35 -12.14 5.86 -9.85
CA LEU A 35 -10.84 5.33 -10.27
C LEU A 35 -10.15 6.25 -11.29
N GLN A 36 -10.90 6.76 -12.27
CA GLN A 36 -10.34 7.62 -13.31
C GLN A 36 -9.88 8.97 -12.75
N ASP A 37 -10.65 9.54 -11.82
CA ASP A 37 -10.30 10.77 -11.11
C ASP A 37 -9.03 10.58 -10.29
N ALA A 38 -8.94 9.50 -9.49
CA ALA A 38 -7.74 9.19 -8.73
C ALA A 38 -6.50 8.93 -9.61
N TRP A 39 -6.66 8.29 -10.78
CA TRP A 39 -5.55 8.16 -11.73
C TRP A 39 -5.09 9.51 -12.30
N THR A 40 -6.02 10.44 -12.45
CA THR A 40 -5.72 11.81 -12.92
C THR A 40 -5.01 12.60 -11.83
N GLU A 41 -5.45 12.48 -10.58
CA GLU A 41 -4.79 13.07 -9.41
C GLU A 41 -3.35 12.55 -9.28
N VAL A 42 -3.13 11.23 -9.35
CA VAL A 42 -1.78 10.66 -9.35
C VAL A 42 -0.92 11.23 -10.49
N ALA A 43 -1.48 11.42 -11.70
CA ALA A 43 -0.74 12.01 -12.81
C ALA A 43 -0.35 13.48 -12.56
N ASN A 44 -1.17 14.21 -11.80
CA ASN A 44 -0.92 15.61 -11.45
C ASN A 44 0.04 15.76 -10.26
N GLU A 45 0.14 14.77 -9.37
CA GLU A 45 1.08 14.77 -8.24
C GLU A 45 2.54 14.52 -8.66
N LEU A 46 2.77 13.92 -9.82
CA LEU A 46 4.12 13.63 -10.30
C LEU A 46 4.85 14.90 -10.75
N SER A 47 6.14 14.94 -10.47
CA SER A 47 7.10 15.93 -10.99
C SER A 47 7.13 16.00 -12.52
N VAL A 48 6.65 14.95 -13.20
CA VAL A 48 6.62 14.84 -14.66
C VAL A 48 5.23 14.47 -15.16
N THR A 49 4.81 15.14 -16.24
CA THR A 49 3.55 14.83 -16.91
C THR A 49 3.59 13.45 -17.54
N MET A 50 2.78 12.53 -17.02
CA MET A 50 2.68 11.17 -17.52
C MET A 50 1.23 10.82 -17.88
N PRO A 51 0.99 10.22 -19.07
CA PRO A 51 -0.35 9.80 -19.42
C PRO A 51 -0.80 8.67 -18.49
N VAL A 52 -2.08 8.70 -18.06
CA VAL A 52 -2.68 7.68 -17.18
C VAL A 52 -2.45 6.25 -17.69
N VAL A 53 -2.42 6.04 -19.01
CA VAL A 53 -2.11 4.74 -19.62
C VAL A 53 -0.71 4.24 -19.26
N ALA A 54 0.29 5.12 -19.22
CA ALA A 54 1.65 4.77 -18.81
C ALA A 54 1.74 4.45 -17.31
N LEU A 55 1.01 5.20 -16.48
CA LEU A 55 0.91 4.93 -15.04
C LEU A 55 0.32 3.54 -14.76
N LYS A 56 -0.79 3.20 -15.43
CA LYS A 56 -1.43 1.88 -15.33
C LYS A 56 -0.48 0.76 -15.76
N LYS A 57 0.25 0.94 -16.87
CA LYS A 57 1.26 -0.03 -17.34
C LYS A 57 2.40 -0.20 -16.34
N LYS A 58 2.92 0.90 -15.79
CA LYS A 58 3.99 0.88 -14.79
C LYS A 58 3.53 0.17 -13.51
N LYS A 59 2.33 0.49 -13.02
CA LYS A 59 1.71 -0.22 -11.88
C LYS A 59 1.67 -1.72 -12.11
N GLU A 60 1.25 -2.19 -13.28
CA GLU A 60 1.15 -3.63 -13.52
C GLU A 60 2.53 -4.31 -13.58
N SER A 61 3.51 -3.66 -14.20
CA SER A 61 4.91 -4.12 -14.18
C SER A 61 5.46 -4.25 -12.76
N LEU A 62 5.25 -3.23 -11.90
CA LEU A 62 5.69 -3.25 -10.51
C LEU A 62 5.03 -4.37 -9.71
N MET A 63 3.71 -4.54 -9.88
CA MET A 63 2.95 -5.58 -9.16
C MET A 63 3.34 -7.00 -9.61
N SER A 64 3.69 -7.20 -10.88
CA SER A 64 4.21 -8.48 -11.37
C SER A 64 5.50 -8.89 -10.64
N THR A 65 6.47 -7.97 -10.55
CA THR A 65 7.73 -8.19 -9.82
C THR A 65 7.48 -8.40 -8.33
N TYR A 66 6.65 -7.57 -7.71
CA TYR A 66 6.30 -7.68 -6.28
C TYR A 66 5.69 -9.06 -5.95
N ARG A 67 4.69 -9.52 -6.70
CA ARG A 67 4.04 -10.82 -6.48
C ARG A 67 5.03 -11.98 -6.58
N THR A 68 5.94 -11.92 -7.56
CA THR A 68 6.98 -12.92 -7.76
C THR A 68 7.94 -12.98 -6.56
N LEU A 69 8.41 -11.82 -6.10
CA LEU A 69 9.28 -11.72 -4.93
C LEU A 69 8.56 -12.19 -3.66
N ARG A 70 7.32 -11.77 -3.46
CA ARG A 70 6.52 -12.16 -2.29
C ARG A 70 6.29 -13.67 -2.23
N LYS A 71 6.05 -14.31 -3.38
CA LYS A 71 5.95 -15.77 -3.45
C LYS A 71 7.24 -16.45 -2.98
N LYS A 72 8.40 -16.00 -3.46
CA LYS A 72 9.71 -16.56 -3.03
C LYS A 72 9.94 -16.46 -1.52
N ILE A 73 9.55 -15.34 -0.91
CA ILE A 73 9.65 -15.14 0.54
C ILE A 73 8.77 -16.16 1.27
N VAL A 74 7.48 -16.24 0.90
CA VAL A 74 6.55 -17.18 1.53
C VAL A 74 6.98 -18.64 1.35
N ASP A 75 7.48 -18.99 0.16
CA ASP A 75 8.00 -20.34 -0.12
C ASP A 75 9.26 -20.64 0.73
N SER A 76 10.12 -19.64 0.96
CA SER A 76 11.29 -19.77 1.85
C SER A 76 10.92 -19.88 3.33
N GLU A 77 9.80 -19.27 3.76
CA GLU A 77 9.28 -19.35 5.13
C GLU A 77 8.54 -20.68 5.40
N THR A 78 7.91 -21.28 4.38
CA THR A 78 7.01 -22.44 4.53
C THR A 78 7.72 -23.78 4.34
N THR A 79 8.79 -23.81 3.54
CA THR A 79 9.58 -25.03 3.38
C THR A 79 10.42 -25.23 4.64
N GLY A 80 10.36 -26.42 5.26
CA GLY A 80 11.13 -26.81 6.47
C GLY A 80 12.65 -26.89 6.24
N SER A 81 13.18 -26.01 5.42
CA SER A 81 14.58 -25.78 5.10
C SER A 81 15.19 -25.08 6.32
N GLY A 82 16.00 -25.79 7.10
CA GLY A 82 16.49 -25.32 8.40
C GLY A 82 17.07 -23.91 8.34
N SER A 83 16.41 -22.97 9.04
CA SER A 83 16.85 -21.68 9.63
C SER A 83 17.93 -20.80 8.97
N GLN A 84 18.45 -21.09 7.77
CA GLN A 84 19.64 -20.43 7.22
C GLN A 84 19.37 -19.62 5.93
N ASP A 85 18.26 -19.83 5.20
CA ASP A 85 18.03 -19.17 3.90
C ASP A 85 16.62 -18.54 3.79
N VAL A 86 16.28 -17.60 4.68
CA VAL A 86 15.13 -16.72 4.45
C VAL A 86 15.47 -15.77 3.31
N TYR A 87 14.72 -15.81 2.21
CA TYR A 87 14.97 -14.95 1.05
C TYR A 87 14.61 -13.50 1.36
N TYR A 88 15.58 -12.59 1.27
CA TYR A 88 15.35 -11.15 1.38
C TYR A 88 15.34 -10.49 -0.01
N PRO A 89 14.26 -9.82 -0.41
CA PRO A 89 14.22 -9.12 -1.70
C PRO A 89 15.10 -7.87 -1.67
N SER A 90 16.12 -7.81 -2.53
CA SER A 90 17.00 -6.64 -2.71
C SER A 90 16.40 -5.55 -3.62
N TRP A 91 15.15 -5.72 -4.06
CA TRP A 91 14.53 -4.83 -5.02
C TRP A 91 14.09 -3.51 -4.36
N PHE A 92 14.58 -2.38 -4.89
CA PHE A 92 14.41 -1.04 -4.30
C PHE A 92 12.95 -0.66 -4.01
N ALA A 93 12.01 -1.10 -4.85
CA ALA A 93 10.59 -0.78 -4.72
C ALA A 93 9.82 -1.76 -3.83
N TYR A 94 10.45 -2.85 -3.35
CA TYR A 94 9.76 -3.89 -2.60
C TYR A 94 9.12 -3.34 -1.32
N ASN A 95 9.91 -2.69 -0.47
CA ASN A 95 9.43 -2.13 0.80
C ASN A 95 8.36 -1.04 0.58
N ALA A 96 8.52 -0.24 -0.46
CA ALA A 96 7.57 0.80 -0.82
C ALA A 96 6.19 0.23 -1.22
N ILE A 97 6.15 -0.94 -1.87
CA ILE A 97 4.89 -1.62 -2.22
C ILE A 97 4.35 -2.42 -1.04
N ASP A 98 5.21 -3.14 -0.32
CA ASP A 98 4.79 -4.06 0.74
C ASP A 98 4.06 -3.33 1.88
N ARG A 99 4.47 -2.10 2.23
CA ARG A 99 3.90 -1.31 3.33
C ARG A 99 2.38 -1.12 3.23
N PHE A 100 1.84 -1.00 2.02
CA PHE A 100 0.40 -0.80 1.80
C PHE A 100 -0.33 -2.03 1.23
N ILE A 101 0.36 -2.89 0.46
CA ILE A 101 -0.27 -4.08 -0.14
C ILE A 101 -0.38 -5.25 0.85
N ARG A 102 0.59 -5.43 1.77
CA ARG A 102 0.60 -6.60 2.68
C ARG A 102 -0.64 -6.66 3.57
N VAL A 103 -1.11 -5.51 4.03
CA VAL A 103 -2.26 -5.39 4.95
C VAL A 103 -3.57 -5.80 4.26
N GLN A 104 -3.69 -5.64 2.94
CA GLN A 104 -4.92 -6.00 2.21
C GLN A 104 -5.06 -7.51 1.96
N ASN A 105 -3.94 -8.24 1.91
CA ASN A 105 -3.93 -9.66 1.54
C ASN A 105 -4.08 -10.60 2.74
N THR A 106 -4.24 -10.07 3.96
CA THR A 106 -4.63 -10.90 5.10
C THR A 106 -6.07 -11.33 4.89
N LYS A 107 -6.26 -12.57 4.43
CA LYS A 107 -7.58 -13.18 4.27
C LYS A 107 -8.39 -12.95 5.54
N ILE A 108 -9.45 -12.16 5.45
CA ILE A 108 -10.52 -12.17 6.46
C ILE A 108 -11.13 -13.58 6.35
N PRO A 109 -11.10 -14.41 7.41
CA PRO A 109 -11.75 -15.71 7.39
C PRO A 109 -13.21 -15.53 7.00
N SER A 110 -13.69 -16.31 6.03
CA SER A 110 -15.07 -16.20 5.55
C SER A 110 -16.05 -16.56 6.66
N LEU A 111 -16.60 -15.56 7.34
CA LEU A 111 -17.73 -15.70 8.26
C LEU A 111 -18.73 -14.58 7.96
N ASN A 112 -19.90 -15.00 7.47
CA ASN A 112 -21.19 -14.31 7.32
C ASN A 112 -21.18 -12.78 7.17
N SER A 113 -21.63 -12.34 6.00
CA SER A 113 -21.57 -11.00 5.38
C SER A 113 -22.05 -9.78 6.18
N GLU A 114 -22.58 -9.94 7.39
CA GLU A 114 -23.03 -8.83 8.25
C GLU A 114 -22.07 -8.52 9.39
N VAL A 115 -21.37 -9.53 9.92
CA VAL A 115 -20.41 -9.35 11.03
C VAL A 115 -19.12 -8.68 10.52
N SER A 116 -18.75 -8.95 9.26
CA SER A 116 -17.55 -8.39 8.63
C SER A 116 -17.60 -6.87 8.47
N LEU A 117 -18.77 -6.26 8.25
CA LEU A 117 -18.88 -4.80 8.15
C LEU A 117 -18.61 -4.13 9.50
N ILE A 118 -19.14 -4.68 10.58
CA ILE A 118 -18.99 -4.13 11.94
C ILE A 118 -17.54 -4.26 12.40
N ASP A 119 -16.92 -5.43 12.19
CA ASP A 119 -15.51 -5.64 12.50
C ASP A 119 -14.59 -4.74 11.65
N ASN A 120 -14.95 -4.46 10.39
CA ASN A 120 -14.19 -3.58 9.51
C ASN A 120 -14.27 -2.10 9.93
N TYR A 121 -15.43 -1.60 10.34
CA TYR A 121 -15.54 -0.25 10.91
C TYR A 121 -14.78 -0.13 12.23
N LEU A 122 -14.81 -1.17 13.07
CA LEU A 122 -14.08 -1.19 14.33
C LEU A 122 -12.57 -1.24 14.12
N VAL A 123 -12.06 -2.02 13.17
CA VAL A 123 -10.62 -2.04 12.85
C VAL A 123 -10.17 -0.69 12.28
N TYR A 124 -10.94 -0.10 11.36
CA TYR A 124 -10.63 1.23 10.83
C TYR A 124 -10.67 2.30 11.92
N PHE A 125 -11.66 2.24 12.83
CA PHE A 125 -11.77 3.15 13.97
C PHE A 125 -10.63 2.97 14.97
N ILE A 126 -10.20 1.73 15.27
CA ILE A 126 -9.04 1.45 16.13
C ILE A 126 -7.75 1.98 15.50
N ILE A 127 -7.58 1.84 14.18
CA ILE A 127 -6.42 2.39 13.45
C ILE A 127 -6.44 3.93 13.51
N LEU A 128 -7.60 4.56 13.29
CA LEU A 128 -7.77 6.00 13.40
C LEU A 128 -7.47 6.52 14.82
N ILE A 129 -8.00 5.86 15.86
CA ILE A 129 -7.70 6.22 17.26
C ILE A 129 -6.20 6.11 17.53
N LYS A 130 -5.54 5.03 17.09
CA LYS A 130 -4.09 4.87 17.29
C LYS A 130 -3.29 5.95 16.58
N ASN A 131 -3.66 6.31 15.34
CA ASN A 131 -2.93 7.32 14.57
C ASN A 131 -3.14 8.74 15.14
N SER A 132 -4.36 9.08 15.57
CA SER A 132 -4.64 10.35 16.27
C SER A 132 -3.96 10.42 17.64
N SER A 133 -3.91 9.31 18.37
CA SER A 133 -3.20 9.24 19.67
C SER A 133 -1.69 9.44 19.50
N LEU A 134 -1.10 8.92 18.42
CA LEU A 134 0.31 9.14 18.07
C LEU A 134 0.59 10.59 17.68
N GLN A 135 -0.32 11.26 16.97
CA GLN A 135 -0.19 12.69 16.68
C GLN A 135 -0.27 13.55 17.95
N ILE A 136 -1.22 13.25 18.86
CA ILE A 136 -1.37 13.96 20.14
C ILE A 136 -0.17 13.72 21.06
N PHE A 137 0.36 12.49 21.09
CA PHE A 137 1.57 12.17 21.86
C PHE A 137 2.79 12.92 21.33
N ASN A 138 3.00 12.94 20.01
CA ASN A 138 4.10 13.68 19.39
C ASN A 138 3.98 15.21 19.58
N LEU A 139 2.77 15.76 19.51
CA LEU A 139 2.53 17.18 19.80
C LEU A 139 2.88 17.54 21.26
N ASN A 140 2.47 16.69 22.22
CA ASN A 140 2.80 16.91 23.64
C ASN A 140 4.29 16.71 23.95
N LEU A 141 4.98 15.81 23.24
CA LEU A 141 6.41 15.61 23.39
C LEU A 141 7.20 16.85 22.90
N ASN A 142 6.83 17.39 21.73
CA ASN A 142 7.45 18.60 21.18
C ASN A 142 7.18 19.84 22.04
N ALA A 143 5.99 19.95 22.65
CA ALA A 143 5.65 21.03 23.58
C ALA A 143 6.44 20.95 24.91
N LYS A 144 6.89 19.75 25.30
CA LYS A 144 7.69 19.54 26.51
C LYS A 144 9.20 19.71 26.29
N LEU A 145 9.66 19.60 25.05
CA LEU A 145 11.07 19.80 24.66
C LEU A 145 11.42 21.25 24.30
N THR A 146 10.43 22.14 24.22
CA THR A 146 10.58 23.57 23.87
C THR A 146 10.44 24.51 25.07
N LYS A 147 10.47 23.98 26.29
CA LYS A 147 10.51 24.69 27.58
C LYS A 147 11.75 24.28 28.35
#